data_AF-A0A2N5ED86-F1
#
_entry.id   AF-A0A2N5ED86-F1
#
_cell.length_a   1.000
_cell.length_b   1.000
_cell.length_c   1.000
_cell.angle_alpha   90.00
_cell.angle_beta   90.00
_cell.angle_gamma   90.00
#
_symmetry.space_group_name_H-M   'P 1'
#
loop_
_entity.id
_entity.type
_entity.pdbx_description
1 polymer ?
#
loop_
_entity_poly.entity_id
_entity_poly.type
_entity_poly.pdbx_seq_one_letter_code
_entity_poly.pdbx_strand_id
1 'polypeptide(L)'
;MVVGGGGNTASGDLSAVIAGNNSQATASGAITFGRRTLNNTLRSLAFGDGASGAASSANTKFQVLSNGNVNIAGTLAQNVTFTDIVKMFENIT
;
A
#
# COMPACT_ATOMS: atom_id res chain seq x y z
N MET A 1 -12.88 -7.40 5.61
CA MET A 1 -13.87 -6.33 5.85
C MET A 1 -13.86 -5.32 4.70
N VAL A 2 -15.02 -4.81 4.27
CA VAL A 2 -15.08 -3.68 3.33
C VAL A 2 -15.68 -2.48 4.05
N VAL A 3 -14.97 -1.36 4.07
CA VAL A 3 -15.37 -0.12 4.76
C VAL A 3 -15.64 0.94 3.70
N GLY A 4 -16.87 0.93 3.16
CA GLY A 4 -17.29 1.82 2.08
C GLY A 4 -16.73 1.47 0.69
N GLY A 5 -17.28 2.12 -0.33
CA GLY A 5 -16.92 1.91 -1.74
C GLY A 5 -17.77 0.82 -2.43
N GLY A 6 -17.35 0.40 -3.64
CA GLY A 6 -18.12 -0.54 -4.47
C GLY A 6 -17.25 -1.46 -5.33
N GLY A 7 -17.68 -2.72 -5.48
CA GLY A 7 -16.95 -3.76 -6.24
C GLY A 7 -15.73 -4.33 -5.52
N ASN A 8 -15.63 -4.19 -4.20
CA ASN A 8 -14.45 -4.58 -3.45
C ASN A 8 -14.53 -6.01 -2.89
N THR A 9 -13.38 -6.67 -2.76
CA THR A 9 -13.27 -7.98 -2.07
C THR A 9 -12.19 -7.92 -0.99
N ALA A 10 -12.55 -8.21 0.25
CA ALA A 10 -11.58 -8.40 1.33
C ALA A 10 -11.74 -9.83 1.85
N SER A 11 -10.83 -10.72 1.44
CA SER A 11 -10.95 -12.17 1.64
C SER A 11 -9.84 -12.78 2.50
N GLY A 12 -8.76 -12.05 2.76
CA GLY A 12 -7.74 -12.50 3.71
C GLY A 12 -8.19 -12.34 5.16
N ASP A 13 -7.69 -13.19 6.06
CA ASP A 13 -7.92 -13.02 7.50
C ASP A 13 -7.40 -11.66 7.97
N LEU A 14 -8.19 -10.93 8.75
CA LEU A 14 -7.86 -9.56 9.20
C LEU A 14 -7.60 -8.57 8.04
N SER A 15 -8.04 -8.88 6.82
CA SER A 15 -7.90 -7.98 5.66
C SER A 15 -8.99 -6.92 5.62
N ALA A 16 -8.69 -5.77 5.00
CA ALA A 16 -9.66 -4.72 4.76
C ALA A 16 -9.50 -4.03 3.41
N VAL A 17 -10.62 -3.63 2.80
CA VAL A 17 -10.65 -2.61 1.73
C VAL A 17 -11.36 -1.38 2.27
N ILE A 18 -10.72 -0.21 2.21
CA ILE A 18 -11.27 1.05 2.75
C ILE A 18 -11.54 2.00 1.60
N ALA A 19 -12.78 2.48 1.48
CA ALA A 19 -13.24 3.44 0.47
C ALA A 19 -12.80 3.10 -0.97
N GLY A 20 -12.75 1.81 -1.30
CA GLY A 20 -12.21 1.33 -2.57
C GLY A 20 -13.20 1.37 -3.73
N ASN A 21 -12.72 1.41 -4.98
CA ASN A 21 -13.51 1.12 -6.17
C ASN A 21 -12.90 -0.09 -6.89
N ASN A 22 -13.64 -1.18 -6.99
CA ASN A 22 -13.21 -2.43 -7.63
C ASN A 22 -11.84 -2.94 -7.15
N SER A 23 -11.58 -2.94 -5.84
CA SER A 23 -10.26 -3.26 -5.26
C SER A 23 -10.29 -4.51 -4.37
N GLN A 24 -9.14 -5.14 -4.17
CA GLN A 24 -9.07 -6.40 -3.45
C GLN A 24 -7.96 -6.40 -2.39
N ALA A 25 -8.26 -6.95 -1.21
CA ALA A 25 -7.28 -7.28 -0.18
C ALA A 25 -7.40 -8.78 0.14
N THR A 26 -6.47 -9.59 -0.40
CA THR A 26 -6.61 -11.06 -0.43
C THR A 26 -5.64 -11.79 0.50
N ALA A 27 -4.55 -11.14 0.91
CA ALA A 27 -3.64 -11.71 1.89
C ALA A 27 -4.05 -11.39 3.33
N SER A 28 -3.59 -12.19 4.29
CA SER A 28 -3.88 -11.95 5.71
C SER A 28 -3.26 -10.63 6.18
N GLY A 29 -4.03 -9.83 6.91
CA GLY A 29 -3.65 -8.51 7.39
C GLY A 29 -3.42 -7.47 6.28
N ALA A 30 -3.77 -7.77 5.03
CA ALA A 30 -3.65 -6.82 3.93
C ALA A 30 -4.74 -5.75 4.00
N ILE A 31 -4.35 -4.50 3.85
CA ILE A 31 -5.25 -3.36 3.75
C ILE A 31 -5.03 -2.69 2.41
N THR A 32 -6.10 -2.41 1.67
CA THR A 32 -6.03 -1.68 0.41
C THR A 32 -7.04 -0.53 0.37
N PHE A 33 -6.67 0.54 -0.32
CA PHE A 33 -7.56 1.66 -0.62
C PHE A 33 -7.26 2.20 -2.02
N GLY A 34 -8.17 3.01 -2.58
CA GLY A 34 -8.04 3.55 -3.93
C GLY A 34 -8.91 2.84 -4.97
N ARG A 35 -8.47 2.79 -6.23
CA ARG A 35 -9.27 2.27 -7.35
C ARG A 35 -8.50 1.19 -8.10
N ARG A 36 -9.11 0.01 -8.22
CA ARG A 36 -8.62 -1.14 -8.99
C ARG A 36 -7.27 -1.65 -8.54
N THR A 37 -7.07 -1.71 -7.21
CA THR A 37 -5.81 -2.13 -6.59
C THR A 37 -5.97 -3.47 -5.90
N LEU A 38 -5.07 -4.41 -6.20
CA LEU A 38 -4.97 -5.71 -5.55
C LEU A 38 -3.84 -5.64 -4.53
N ASN A 39 -4.16 -5.86 -3.26
CA ASN A 39 -3.18 -6.13 -2.22
C ASN A 39 -3.25 -7.61 -1.81
N ASN A 40 -2.34 -8.39 -2.39
CA ASN A 40 -2.11 -9.80 -2.07
C ASN A 40 -0.84 -10.00 -1.22
N THR A 41 -0.37 -8.96 -0.53
CA THR A 41 0.85 -9.00 0.27
C THR A 41 0.52 -9.07 1.77
N LEU A 42 1.11 -10.04 2.45
CA LEU A 42 0.89 -10.30 3.88
C LEU A 42 1.16 -9.05 4.73
N ARG A 43 0.24 -8.72 5.64
CA ARG A 43 0.35 -7.63 6.63
C ARG A 43 0.88 -6.32 6.04
N SER A 44 0.26 -5.87 4.97
CA SER A 44 0.72 -4.70 4.22
C SER A 44 -0.41 -3.68 4.01
N LEU A 45 -0.04 -2.43 3.78
CA LEU A 45 -0.93 -1.38 3.32
C LEU A 45 -0.60 -1.04 1.87
N ALA A 46 -1.59 -0.96 0.98
CA ALA A 46 -1.36 -0.60 -0.42
C ALA A 46 -2.39 0.41 -0.95
N PHE A 47 -1.93 1.26 -1.85
CA PHE A 47 -2.76 2.18 -2.62
C PHE A 47 -2.39 2.15 -4.09
N GLY A 48 -3.39 2.22 -4.94
CA GLY A 48 -3.27 2.41 -6.37
C GLY A 48 -4.49 3.14 -6.92
N ASP A 49 -4.37 3.61 -8.16
CA ASP A 49 -5.45 4.33 -8.82
C ASP A 49 -5.43 4.08 -10.33
N GLY A 50 -6.39 3.25 -10.77
CA GLY A 50 -6.61 2.88 -12.17
C GLY A 50 -7.98 3.35 -12.66
N ALA A 51 -8.01 3.95 -13.86
CA ALA A 51 -9.22 4.50 -14.47
C ALA A 51 -10.27 3.44 -14.78
N SER A 52 -9.86 2.28 -15.30
CA SER A 52 -10.75 1.20 -15.74
C SER A 52 -10.07 -0.18 -15.58
N GLY A 53 -10.85 -1.25 -15.75
CA GLY A 53 -10.36 -2.64 -15.67
C GLY A 53 -10.64 -3.36 -14.35
N ALA A 54 -10.04 -4.55 -14.22
CA ALA A 54 -10.15 -5.45 -13.06
C ALA A 54 -9.40 -4.91 -11.83
N ALA A 55 -9.56 -5.57 -10.68
CA ALA A 55 -8.94 -5.13 -9.43
C ALA A 55 -7.40 -5.14 -9.41
N SER A 56 -6.75 -5.77 -10.39
CA SER A 56 -5.29 -5.78 -10.56
C SER A 56 -4.81 -4.84 -11.67
N SER A 57 -5.69 -4.02 -12.26
CA SER A 57 -5.32 -3.17 -13.40
C SER A 57 -4.59 -1.89 -12.99
N ALA A 58 -4.74 -1.43 -11.75
CA ALA A 58 -3.95 -0.32 -11.25
C ALA A 58 -2.59 -0.81 -10.75
N ASN A 59 -1.53 -0.08 -11.12
CA ASN A 59 -0.24 -0.22 -10.48
C ASN A 59 -0.33 0.24 -9.02
N THR A 60 0.37 -0.47 -8.13
CA THR A 60 0.57 -0.03 -6.75
C THR A 60 1.43 1.23 -6.74
N LYS A 61 0.86 2.35 -6.28
CA LYS A 61 1.52 3.66 -6.21
C LYS A 61 2.23 3.88 -4.88
N PHE A 62 1.70 3.30 -3.81
CA PHE A 62 2.26 3.35 -2.47
C PHE A 62 2.02 2.03 -1.75
N GLN A 63 3.05 1.48 -1.09
CA GLN A 63 2.93 0.26 -0.31
C GLN A 63 3.83 0.29 0.92
N VAL A 64 3.28 -0.09 2.07
CA VAL A 64 4.03 -0.32 3.32
C VAL A 64 4.03 -1.82 3.60
N LEU A 65 5.21 -2.38 3.80
CA LEU A 65 5.43 -3.81 3.96
C LEU A 65 5.78 -4.16 5.40
N SER A 66 5.45 -5.38 5.83
CA SER A 66 5.72 -5.86 7.19
C SER A 66 7.20 -6.01 7.51
N ASN A 67 8.08 -5.98 6.51
CA ASN A 67 9.54 -6.04 6.67
C ASN A 67 10.17 -4.64 6.87
N GLY A 68 9.36 -3.58 7.00
CA GLY A 68 9.83 -2.21 7.19
C GLY A 68 10.06 -1.44 5.90
N ASN A 69 9.94 -2.07 4.72
CA ASN A 69 10.11 -1.37 3.45
C ASN A 69 8.87 -0.55 3.09
N VAL A 70 9.11 0.58 2.41
CA VAL A 70 8.07 1.42 1.80
C VAL A 70 8.38 1.58 0.32
N ASN A 71 7.46 1.14 -0.53
CA ASN A 71 7.57 1.25 -1.99
C ASN A 71 6.73 2.42 -2.49
N ILE A 72 7.31 3.28 -3.32
CA ILE A 72 6.64 4.45 -3.91
C ILE A 72 6.87 4.43 -5.42
N ALA A 73 5.78 4.35 -6.20
CA ALA A 73 5.84 4.52 -7.64
C ALA A 73 5.65 6.01 -7.96
N GLY A 74 6.76 6.74 -7.97
CA GLY A 74 6.80 8.18 -8.20
C GLY A 74 7.86 8.86 -7.33
N THR A 75 7.74 10.17 -7.18
CA THR A 75 8.66 10.97 -6.37
C THR A 75 8.23 10.98 -4.91
N LEU A 76 9.15 10.67 -4.00
CA LEU A 76 9.01 11.01 -2.59
C LEU A 76 9.47 12.45 -2.39
N ALA A 77 8.51 13.36 -2.18
CA ALA A 77 8.80 14.75 -1.83
C ALA A 77 8.84 14.92 -0.31
N GLN A 78 9.83 15.65 0.19
CA GLN A 78 10.03 15.89 1.61
C GLN A 78 10.27 17.39 1.83
N ASN A 79 9.85 17.91 2.99
CA ASN A 79 10.03 19.32 3.35
C ASN A 79 11.47 19.66 3.75
N VAL A 80 12.34 18.66 3.84
CA VAL A 80 13.76 18.79 4.11
C VAL A 80 14.52 18.06 3.00
N THR A 81 15.51 18.72 2.43
CA THR A 81 16.43 18.08 1.49
C THR A 81 17.39 17.18 2.27
N PHE A 82 17.40 15.88 1.99
CA PHE A 82 18.52 15.05 2.38
C PHE A 82 19.72 15.45 1.52
N THR A 83 20.68 16.15 2.11
CA THR A 83 21.92 16.51 1.43
C THR A 83 22.91 15.36 1.37
N ASP A 84 22.66 14.27 2.10
CA ASP A 84 23.48 13.05 2.11
C ASP A 84 22.65 11.82 2.54
N ILE A 85 23.13 10.62 2.21
CA ILE A 85 22.66 9.36 2.80
C ILE A 85 23.40 9.19 4.13
N VAL A 86 22.81 9.67 5.21
CA VAL A 86 23.40 9.54 6.55
C VAL A 86 23.12 8.16 7.12
N LYS A 87 24.17 7.48 7.61
CA LYS A 87 24.06 6.27 8.42
C LYS A 87 24.26 6.64 9.88
N MET A 88 23.50 6.05 10.79
CA MET A 88 23.77 6.18 12.22
C MET A 88 24.99 5.31 12.57
N PHE A 89 25.94 5.90 13.31
CA PHE A 89 27.08 5.19 13.89
C PHE A 89 26.93 5.17 15.41
N GLU A 90 27.30 4.05 16.02
CA GLU A 90 27.37 3.94 17.48
C GLU A 90 28.48 4.84 18.01
N ASN A 91 28.24 5.52 19.13
CA ASN A 91 29.29 6.29 19.80
C ASN A 91 30.20 5.36 20.60
N ILE A 92 31.51 5.51 20.45
CA ILE A 92 32.48 4.79 21.28
C ILE A 92 32.56 5.56 22.60
N THR A 93 31.88 5.05 23.63
CA THR A 93 32.04 5.52 25.02
C THR A 93 33.47 5.37 25.49
#